data_AF-A0AA88ZKE3-F1
#
_entry.id   AF-A0AA88ZKE3-F1
#
_cell.length_a   1.000
_cell.length_b   1.000
_cell.length_c   1.000
_cell.angle_alpha   90.00
_cell.angle_beta   90.00
_cell.angle_gamma   90.00
#
_symmetry.space_group_name_H-M   'P 1'
#
loop_
_entity.id
_entity.type
_entity.pdbx_description
1 polymer ?
#
loop_
_entity_poly.entity_id
_entity_poly.type
_entity_poly.pdbx_seq_one_letter_code
_entity_poly.pdbx_strand_id
1 'polypeptide(L)'
;MDKQKGEINIMIIYVNLVANENDKPALRVISAENEKEELMIKDILLTTGFGVFKANNLLRAIAPGIDVKFENFTQYNKLIQDVNDNLEGVI
;
A
#
# COMPACT_ATOMS: atom_id res chain seq x y z
N MET A 1 -0.88 -33.18 -17.13
CA MET A 1 -1.51 -32.67 -15.89
C MET A 1 -1.12 -31.22 -15.77
N ASP A 2 -1.96 -30.33 -16.27
CA ASP A 2 -1.79 -28.89 -16.04
C ASP A 2 -2.09 -28.61 -14.57
N LYS A 3 -1.11 -28.05 -13.86
CA LYS A 3 -1.33 -27.48 -12.53
C LYS A 3 -2.24 -26.27 -12.74
N GLN A 4 -3.52 -26.38 -12.40
CA GLN A 4 -4.38 -25.21 -12.25
C GLN A 4 -3.71 -24.30 -11.21
N LYS A 5 -3.15 -23.20 -11.69
CA LYS A 5 -2.57 -22.15 -10.85
C LYS A 5 -3.76 -21.45 -10.21
N GLY A 6 -4.13 -21.88 -9.00
CA GLY A 6 -5.19 -21.24 -8.23
C GLY A 6 -4.97 -19.73 -8.20
N GLU A 7 -6.05 -18.97 -8.38
CA GLU A 7 -5.99 -17.51 -8.36
C GLU A 7 -5.51 -17.04 -6.99
N ILE A 8 -4.32 -16.45 -6.94
CA ILE A 8 -3.79 -15.82 -5.72
C ILE A 8 -4.55 -14.52 -5.51
N ASN A 9 -5.40 -14.47 -4.49
CA ASN A 9 -6.08 -13.24 -4.10
C ASN A 9 -5.29 -12.56 -2.97
N ILE A 10 -4.76 -11.37 -3.25
CA ILE A 10 -4.00 -10.56 -2.30
C ILE A 10 -4.92 -9.46 -1.78
N MET A 11 -5.19 -9.48 -0.48
CA MET A 11 -5.93 -8.43 0.20
C MET A 11 -4.94 -7.46 0.87
N ILE A 12 -5.04 -6.16 0.54
CA ILE A 12 -4.30 -5.12 1.25
C ILE A 12 -5.06 -4.78 2.53
N ILE A 13 -4.40 -4.93 3.67
CA ILE A 13 -4.98 -4.73 4.99
C ILE A 13 -4.73 -3.29 5.45
N TYR A 14 -3.50 -2.81 5.29
CA TYR A 14 -3.08 -1.55 5.86
C TYR A 14 -1.88 -0.95 5.12
N VAL A 15 -1.82 0.38 5.06
CA VAL A 15 -0.66 1.12 4.52
C VAL A 15 -0.20 2.21 5.49
N ASN A 16 1.11 2.45 5.59
CA ASN A 16 1.63 3.55 6.42
C ASN A 16 2.92 4.18 5.88
N LEU A 17 3.12 5.45 6.22
CA LEU A 17 4.39 6.13 6.01
C LEU A 17 5.36 5.74 7.13
N VAL A 18 6.52 5.19 6.77
CA VAL A 18 7.55 4.76 7.70
C VAL A 18 8.94 5.21 7.24
N ALA A 19 9.89 5.26 8.16
CA ALA A 19 11.30 5.16 7.83
C ALA A 19 11.68 3.67 7.74
N ASN A 20 12.31 3.26 6.65
CA ASN A 20 12.82 1.89 6.52
C ASN A 20 14.08 1.67 7.39
N GLU A 21 14.66 0.48 7.33
CA GLU A 21 15.88 0.12 8.09
C GLU A 21 17.11 1.02 7.80
N ASN A 22 17.09 1.78 6.70
CA ASN A 22 18.14 2.70 6.28
C ASN A 22 17.76 4.18 6.48
N ASP A 23 16.75 4.45 7.32
CA ASP A 23 16.20 5.78 7.60
C ASP A 23 15.73 6.52 6.33
N LYS A 24 15.20 5.76 5.36
CA LYS A 24 14.62 6.30 4.13
C LYS A 24 13.10 6.26 4.19
N PRO A 25 12.40 7.33 3.78
CA PRO A 25 10.95 7.35 3.78
C PRO A 25 10.41 6.30 2.80
N ALA A 26 9.45 5.51 3.25
CA ALA A 26 8.80 4.47 2.48
C ALA A 26 7.30 4.42 2.77
N LEU A 27 6.52 4.06 1.77
CA LEU A 27 5.16 3.56 1.97
C LEU A 27 5.27 2.07 2.25
N ARG A 28 4.95 1.66 3.48
CA ARG A 28 4.85 0.25 3.85
C ARG A 28 3.44 -0.25 3.60
N VAL A 29 3.35 -1.41 2.98
CA VAL A 29 2.12 -2.10 2.62
C VAL A 29 2.09 -3.41 3.36
N ILE A 30 1.00 -3.64 4.08
CA ILE A 30 0.71 -4.90 4.77
C ILE A 30 -0.46 -5.55 4.05
N SER A 31 -0.25 -6.78 3.58
CA SER A 31 -1.25 -7.56 2.84
C SER A 31 -1.26 -9.02 3.28
N ALA A 32 -2.34 -9.72 2.99
CA ALA A 32 -2.47 -11.16 3.19
C ALA A 32 -2.83 -11.88 1.88
N GLU A 33 -2.40 -13.13 1.76
CA GLU A 33 -2.84 -14.04 0.70
C GLU A 33 -4.01 -14.87 1.23
N ASN A 34 -5.13 -14.93 0.49
CA ASN A 34 -6.29 -15.69 0.96
C ASN A 34 -5.93 -17.16 1.20
N GLU A 35 -6.36 -17.69 2.35
CA GLU A 35 -6.18 -19.07 2.86
C GLU A 35 -4.87 -19.41 3.58
N LYS A 36 -3.85 -18.55 3.52
CA LYS A 36 -2.66 -18.68 4.38
C LYS A 36 -2.52 -17.41 5.19
N GLU A 37 -2.43 -17.53 6.51
CA GLU A 37 -2.20 -16.42 7.45
C GLU A 37 -0.80 -15.78 7.29
N GLU A 38 -0.24 -15.80 6.09
CA GLU A 38 1.06 -15.23 5.78
C GLU A 38 0.89 -13.75 5.47
N LEU A 39 1.24 -12.94 6.46
CA LEU A 39 1.34 -11.50 6.31
C LEU A 39 2.57 -11.16 5.46
N MET A 40 2.33 -10.43 4.38
CA MET A 40 3.37 -9.86 3.54
C MET A 40 3.56 -8.39 3.91
N ILE A 41 4.81 -7.99 4.12
CA ILE A 41 5.20 -6.61 4.36
C ILE A 41 6.11 -6.17 3.21
N LYS A 42 5.77 -5.07 2.56
CA LYS A 42 6.55 -4.52 1.45
C LYS A 42 6.71 -3.01 1.59
N ASP A 43 7.95 -2.55 1.41
CA ASP A 43 8.28 -1.12 1.42
C ASP A 43 8.47 -0.58 0.00
N ILE A 44 7.75 0.49 -0.35
CA ILE A 44 7.96 1.27 -1.56
C ILE A 44 8.71 2.54 -1.17
N LEU A 45 9.99 2.64 -1.55
CA LEU A 45 10.81 3.82 -1.25
C LEU A 45 10.23 5.09 -1.90
N LEU A 46 10.13 6.16 -1.13
CA LEU A 46 9.61 7.47 -1.55
C LEU A 46 10.75 8.47 -1.82
N THR A 47 11.97 7.98 -2.00
CA THR A 47 13.18 8.78 -2.26
C THR A 47 13.35 9.22 -3.71
N THR A 48 12.50 8.72 -4.61
CA THR A 48 12.55 9.02 -6.05
C THR A 48 11.16 9.33 -6.58
N GLY A 49 11.08 10.12 -7.66
CA GLY A 49 9.81 10.40 -8.34
C GLY A 49 9.11 9.12 -8.84
N PHE A 50 9.85 8.09 -9.24
CA PHE A 50 9.29 6.80 -9.65
C PHE A 50 8.73 6.00 -8.48
N GLY A 51 9.38 6.07 -7.31
CA GLY A 51 8.87 5.50 -6.07
C GLY A 51 7.55 6.13 -5.64
N VAL A 52 7.48 7.46 -5.65
CA VAL A 52 6.25 8.23 -5.39
C VAL A 52 5.16 7.88 -6.42
N PHE A 53 5.49 7.77 -7.70
CA PHE A 53 4.54 7.35 -8.73
C PHE A 53 3.93 5.96 -8.46
N LYS A 54 4.77 4.98 -8.10
CA LYS A 54 4.31 3.63 -7.74
C LYS A 54 3.41 3.64 -6.52
N ALA A 55 3.80 4.35 -5.47
CA ALA A 55 3.00 4.51 -4.26
C ALA A 55 1.64 5.15 -4.58
N ASN A 56 1.63 6.25 -5.34
CA ASN A 56 0.40 6.92 -5.72
C ASN A 56 -0.55 6.02 -6.51
N ASN A 57 -0.03 5.23 -7.47
CA ASN A 57 -0.87 4.31 -8.23
C ASN A 57 -1.45 3.20 -7.38
N LEU A 58 -0.68 2.68 -6.41
CA LEU A 58 -1.19 1.70 -5.46
C LEU A 58 -2.33 2.29 -4.62
N LEU A 59 -2.13 3.47 -4.03
CA LEU A 59 -3.12 4.13 -3.19
C LEU A 59 -4.43 4.41 -3.97
N ARG A 60 -4.34 4.83 -5.23
CA ARG A 60 -5.52 5.01 -6.10
C ARG A 60 -6.24 3.71 -6.42
N ALA A 61 -5.49 2.61 -6.56
CA ALA A 61 -6.07 1.31 -6.87
C ALA A 61 -6.86 0.74 -5.68
N ILE A 62 -6.39 0.99 -4.45
CA ILE A 62 -7.01 0.45 -3.23
C ILE A 62 -8.11 1.33 -2.64
N ALA A 63 -8.03 2.65 -2.82
CA ALA A 63 -9.04 3.59 -2.37
C ALA A 63 -9.51 4.48 -3.54
N PRO A 64 -10.34 3.93 -4.45
CA PRO A 64 -10.86 4.69 -5.58
C PRO A 64 -11.75 5.85 -5.08
N GLY A 65 -11.45 7.06 -5.51
CA GLY A 65 -12.19 8.28 -5.13
C GLY A 65 -11.42 9.26 -4.25
N ILE A 66 -10.28 8.84 -3.68
CA ILE A 66 -9.35 9.74 -3.01
C ILE A 66 -8.46 10.42 -4.07
N ASP A 67 -8.34 11.76 -4.00
CA ASP A 67 -7.40 12.50 -4.84
C ASP A 67 -5.97 12.28 -4.35
N VAL A 68 -5.29 11.32 -4.96
CA VAL A 68 -3.93 10.96 -4.55
C VAL A 68 -2.90 11.86 -5.23
N LYS A 69 -2.27 12.73 -4.44
CA LYS A 69 -1.14 13.57 -4.85
C LYS A 69 -0.12 13.67 -3.72
N PHE A 70 1.16 13.63 -4.09
CA PHE A 70 2.26 13.85 -3.15
C PHE A 70 2.68 15.32 -3.21
N GLU A 71 2.61 16.00 -2.07
CA GLU A 71 3.09 17.38 -1.93
C GLU A 71 4.25 17.48 -0.94
N ASN A 72 4.11 16.84 0.22
CA ASN A 72 5.14 16.67 1.23
C ASN A 72 4.74 15.52 2.16
N PHE A 73 5.66 15.05 3.01
CA PHE A 73 5.41 13.88 3.87
C PHE A 73 4.31 14.10 4.92
N THR A 74 4.11 15.31 5.42
CA THR A 74 3.03 15.60 6.38
C THR A 74 1.66 15.44 5.73
N GLN A 75 1.46 16.05 4.56
CA GLN A 75 0.24 15.93 3.77
C GLN A 75 0.04 14.47 3.32
N TYR A 76 1.10 13.82 2.87
CA TYR A 76 1.03 12.46 2.38
C TYR A 76 0.68 11.46 3.49
N ASN A 77 1.15 11.67 4.71
CA ASN A 77 0.75 10.87 5.87
C ASN A 77 -0.76 10.97 6.14
N LYS A 78 -1.34 12.18 6.04
CA LYS A 78 -2.79 12.37 6.19
C LYS A 78 -3.57 11.65 5.09
N LEU A 79 -3.14 11.79 3.83
CA LEU A 79 -3.73 11.07 2.70
C LEU A 79 -3.70 9.56 2.93
N ILE A 80 -2.59 9.01 3.46
CA ILE A 80 -2.48 7.58 3.77
C ILE A 80 -3.45 7.17 4.89
N GLN A 81 -3.71 8.02 5.88
CA GLN A 81 -4.74 7.79 6.90
C GLN A 81 -6.14 7.74 6.25
N ASP A 82 -6.47 8.70 5.40
CA ASP A 82 -7.76 8.73 4.69
C ASP A 82 -7.96 7.46 3.82
N VAL A 83 -6.88 6.91 3.25
CA VAL A 83 -6.88 5.64 2.51
C VAL A 83 -7.19 4.45 3.44
N ASN A 84 -6.58 4.38 4.62
CA ASN A 84 -6.86 3.31 5.58
C ASN A 84 -8.31 3.38 6.09
N ASP A 85 -8.84 4.57 6.35
CA ASP A 85 -10.24 4.74 6.76
C ASP A 85 -11.20 4.21 5.66
N ASN A 86 -10.85 4.38 4.39
CA ASN A 86 -11.60 3.81 3.27
C ASN A 86 -11.49 2.27 3.18
N LEU A 87 -10.36 1.69 3.58
CA LEU A 87 -10.19 0.23 3.64
C LEU A 87 -11.02 -0.39 4.78
N GLU A 88 -11.08 0.26 5.95
CA GLU A 88 -11.88 -0.20 7.09
C GLU A 88 -13.38 -0.13 6.81
N GLY A 89 -13.84 0.86 6.03
CA GLY A 89 -15.25 1.01 5.64
C GLY A 89 -15.79 0.00 4.60
N VAL A 90 -14.96 -0.95 4.15
CA VAL A 90 -15.30 -1.96 3.14
C VAL A 90 -15.51 -3.36 3.76
N ILE A 91 -15.38 -3.50 5.08
CA ILE A 91 -15.57 -4.75 5.83
C ILE A 91 -16.90 -4.75 6.59
#